data_AF-A0A8I2K0E6-F1
#
_entry.id   AF-A0A8I2K0E6-F1
#
_cell.length_a   1.000
_cell.length_b   1.000
_cell.length_c   1.000
_cell.angle_alpha   90.00
_cell.angle_beta   90.00
_cell.angle_gamma   90.00
#
_symmetry.space_group_name_H-M   'P 1'
#
loop_
_entity.id
_entity.type
_entity.pdbx_description
1 polymer ?
#
loop_
_entity_poly.entity_id
_entity_poly.type
_entity_poly.pdbx_seq_one_letter_code
_entity_poly.pdbx_strand_id
1 'polypeptide(L)' 'MAESKDAIRRIIRTYIGVIAKNNINVEKVYLFGSYARGTAVDDSDIDIAIISDDFSGDRFADRRRVVPL' A
#
# COMPACT_ATOMS: atom_id res chain seq x y z
N MET A 1 13.33 -9.31 -14.01
CA MET A 1 12.53 -10.36 -13.36
C MET A 1 11.67 -9.69 -12.30
N ALA A 2 10.42 -10.14 -12.12
CA ALA A 2 9.52 -9.61 -11.11
C ALA A 2 10.16 -9.61 -9.71
N GLU A 3 9.82 -8.61 -8.90
CA GLU A 3 10.42 -8.42 -7.58
C GLU A 3 10.14 -9.61 -6.65
N SER A 4 11.11 -9.93 -5.79
CA SER A 4 10.97 -11.04 -4.84
C SER A 4 9.95 -10.72 -3.74
N LYS A 5 9.35 -11.76 -3.14
CA LYS A 5 8.38 -11.61 -2.04
C LYS A 5 8.92 -10.79 -0.86
N ASP A 6 10.21 -10.92 -0.54
CA ASP A 6 10.84 -10.16 0.54
C ASP A 6 11.12 -8.71 0.14
N ALA A 7 11.47 -8.46 -1.12
CA ALA A 7 11.56 -7.10 -1.66
C ALA A 7 10.20 -6.40 -1.59
N ILE A 8 9.12 -7.07 -2.02
CA ILE A 8 7.74 -6.54 -1.94
C ILE A 8 7.33 -6.24 -0.50
N ARG A 9 7.56 -7.17 0.44
CA ARG A 9 7.30 -6.92 1.87
C ARG A 9 8.04 -5.70 2.39
N ARG A 10 9.30 -5.51 1.99
CA ARG A 10 10.11 -4.36 2.40
C ARG A 10 9.54 -3.06 1.83
N ILE A 11 9.18 -3.03 0.54
CA ILE A 11 8.57 -1.85 -0.10
C ILE A 11 7.27 -1.47 0.61
N ILE A 12 6.39 -2.44 0.88
CA ILE A 12 5.13 -2.22 1.59
C ILE A 12 5.37 -1.68 3.00
N ARG A 13 6.31 -2.27 3.77
CA ARG A 13 6.65 -1.79 5.12
C ARG A 13 7.21 -0.36 5.11
N THR A 14 8.06 -0.04 4.14
CA THR A 14 8.59 1.32 3.97
C THR A 14 7.46 2.30 3.69
N TYR A 15 6.54 1.95 2.80
CA TYR A 15 5.40 2.79 2.45
C TYR A 15 4.44 3.02 3.63
N ILE A 16 4.11 1.96 4.39
CA ILE A 16 3.33 2.07 5.64
C ILE A 16 4.03 3.00 6.64
N GLY A 17 5.35 2.91 6.75
CA GLY A 17 6.13 3.80 7.62
C GLY A 17 6.02 5.29 7.22
N VAL A 18 5.89 5.60 5.94
CA VAL A 18 5.64 6.97 5.46
C VAL A 18 4.22 7.41 5.79
N ILE A 19 3.22 6.54 5.60
CA ILE A 19 1.82 6.81 5.95
C ILE A 19 1.68 7.10 7.45
N ALA A 20 2.31 6.28 8.30
CA ALA A 20 2.28 6.46 9.75
C ALA A 20 2.88 7.80 10.20
N LYS A 21 3.92 8.30 9.51
CA LYS A 21 4.50 9.63 9.75
C LYS A 21 3.56 10.78 9.38
N ASN A 22 2.54 10.54 8.56
CA ASN A 22 1.51 11.52 8.20
C ASN A 22 0.26 11.41 9.09
N ASN A 23 0.41 10.89 10.32
CA ASN A 23 -0.65 10.74 11.30
C ASN A 23 -1.85 9.91 10.76
N ILE A 24 -1.54 8.78 10.12
CA ILE A 24 -2.54 7.79 9.74
C ILE A 24 -2.12 6.46 10.37
N ASN A 25 -2.91 6.00 11.33
CA ASN A 25 -2.75 4.72 12.00
C ASN A 25 -3.21 3.58 11.09
N VAL A 26 -2.26 2.78 10.62
CA VAL A 26 -2.55 1.64 9.74
C VAL A 26 -2.88 0.42 10.59
N GLU A 27 -4.13 -0.04 10.54
CA GLU A 27 -4.59 -1.22 11.28
C GLU A 27 -4.20 -2.51 10.54
N LYS A 28 -4.49 -2.56 9.23
CA LYS A 28 -4.24 -3.73 8.38
C LYS A 28 -3.81 -3.33 6.98
N VAL A 29 -3.00 -4.17 6.36
CA VAL A 29 -2.64 -4.05 4.94
C VAL A 29 -2.81 -5.38 4.25
N TYR A 30 -3.48 -5.36 3.10
CA TYR A 30 -3.70 -6.51 2.24
C TYR A 30 -3.01 -6.28 0.90
N LEU A 31 -2.24 -7.26 0.45
CA LEU A 31 -1.63 -7.28 -0.88
C LEU A 31 -2.65 -7.83 -1.89
N PHE A 32 -2.81 -7.11 -3.00
CA PHE A 32 -3.66 -7.47 -4.12
C PHE A 32 -2.83 -7.58 -5.41
N GLY A 33 -3.53 -7.68 -6.54
CA GLY A 33 -2.90 -7.59 -7.85
C GLY A 33 -2.08 -8.82 -8.24
N SER A 34 -1.17 -8.61 -9.19
CA SER A 34 -0.35 -9.65 -9.79
C SER A 34 0.62 -10.28 -8.77
N TYR A 35 1.16 -9.49 -7.83
CA TYR A 35 2.02 -9.99 -6.75
C TYR A 35 1.28 -10.88 -5.75
N ALA A 36 0.00 -10.61 -5.47
CA ALA A 36 -0.80 -11.51 -4.64
C ALA A 36 -1.08 -12.85 -5.34
N ARG A 37 -1.26 -12.83 -6.67
CA ARG A 37 -1.56 -14.02 -7.49
C ARG A 37 -0.33 -14.80 -7.94
N GLY A 38 0.87 -14.27 -7.76
CA GLY A 38 2.11 -14.87 -8.26
C GLY A 38 2.30 -14.76 -9.78
N THR A 39 1.60 -13.84 -10.44
CA THR A 39 1.65 -13.62 -11.89
C THR A 39 2.29 -12.27 -12.24
N ALA A 40 3.11 -11.72 -11.35
CA ALA A 40 3.80 -10.46 -11.58
C ALA A 40 4.90 -10.61 -12.63
N VAL A 41 5.07 -9.55 -13.43
CA VAL A 41 6.14 -9.37 -14.40
C VAL A 41 6.96 -8.14 -14.03
N ASP A 42 8.05 -7.88 -14.74
CA ASP A 42 9.03 -6.83 -14.43
C ASP A 42 8.40 -5.44 -14.27
N ASP A 43 7.41 -5.12 -15.10
CA ASP A 43 6.71 -3.83 -15.09
C ASP A 43 5.43 -3.82 -14.22
N SER A 44 5.22 -4.85 -13.37
CA SER A 44 4.05 -4.91 -12.49
C SER A 44 4.14 -3.92 -11.34
N ASP A 45 3.03 -3.25 -11.07
CA ASP A 45 2.80 -2.42 -9.89
C ASP A 45 2.46 -3.27 -8.64
N ILE A 46 2.44 -2.61 -7.48
CA ILE A 46 2.13 -3.22 -6.19
C ILE A 46 0.81 -2.65 -5.69
N ASP A 47 -0.24 -3.44 -5.80
CA ASP A 47 -1.56 -3.08 -5.28
C ASP A 47 -1.69 -3.44 -3.80
N ILE A 48 -2.02 -2.47 -2.96
CA ILE A 48 -2.35 -2.72 -1.54
C ILE A 48 -3.66 -2.03 -1.14
N ALA A 49 -4.40 -2.67 -0.24
CA ALA A 49 -5.47 -2.02 0.51
C ALA A 49 -5.01 -1.75 1.94
N ILE A 50 -5.27 -0.54 2.42
CA ILE A 50 -4.94 -0.08 3.76
C ILE A 50 -6.25 0.10 4.52
N ILE A 51 -6.35 -0.51 5.69
CA ILE A 51 -7.46 -0.33 6.62
C ILE A 51 -6.99 0.55 7.76
N SER A 52 -7.75 1.61 8.04
CA SER A 52 -7.47 2.59 9.09
C SER A 52 -8.77 3.22 9.55
N ASP A 53 -8.93 3.35 10.86
CA ASP A 53 -10.03 4.11 11.48
C ASP A 53 -9.88 5.63 11.31
N ASP A 54 -8.70 6.09 10.87
CA ASP A 54 -8.46 7.52 10.62
C ASP A 54 -9.05 8.00 9.28
N PHE A 55 -9.51 7.08 8.43
CA PHE A 55 -10.18 7.42 7.18
C PHE A 55 -11.63 7.83 7.42
N SER A 56 -12.02 8.93 6.81
CA SER A 56 -13.35 9.53 6.96
C SER A 56 -14.45 8.79 6.17
N GLY A 57 -14.05 7.97 5.19
CA GLY A 57 -14.95 7.35 4.21
C GLY A 57 -15.16 8.22 2.97
N ASP A 58 -14.73 9.49 2.98
CA ASP A 58 -14.65 10.30 1.78
C ASP A 58 -13.40 9.89 0.99
N ARG A 59 -13.66 9.16 -0.10
CA ARG A 59 -12.63 8.66 -1.03
C ARG A 59 -11.64 9.74 -1.47
N PHE A 60 -12.09 10.96 -1.74
CA PHE A 60 -11.23 12.03 -2.26
C PHE A 60 -10.41 12.66 -1.15
N ALA A 61 -11.01 12.92 0.00
CA ALA A 61 -10.29 13.47 1.16
C ALA A 61 -9.25 12.48 1.68
N ASP A 62 -9.63 11.21 1.85
CA ASP A 62 -8.75 10.18 2.37
C ASP A 62 -7.60 9.89 1.39
N ARG A 63 -7.88 9.86 0.08
CA ARG A 63 -6.82 9.67 -0.94
C ARG A 63 -5.76 10.77 -0.87
N ARG A 64 -6.14 12.04 -0.68
CA ARG A 64 -5.17 13.15 -0.59
C ARG A 64 -4.23 13.03 0.60
N ARG A 65 -4.65 12.33 1.67
CA ARG A 65 -3.80 12.09 2.85
C ARG A 65 -2.75 11.00 2.61
N VAL A 66 -3.02 10.08 1.67
CA VAL A 66 -2.16 8.91 1.38
C VAL A 66 -1.29 9.14 0.15
N VAL A 67 -1.81 9.82 -0.86
CA VAL A 67 -1.13 10.18 -2.11
C VAL A 67 -1.38 11.66 -2.36
N PRO A 68 -0.51 12.55 -1.86
CA PRO A 68 -0.63 13.97 -2.14
C PRO A 68 -0.42 14.20 -3.65
N LEU A 69 -1.38 14.91 -4.27
CA LEU A 69 -1.31 15.38 -5.65
C LEU A 69 -0.31 16.53 -5.77
#